data_AF-A0A530GGR9-F1
#
_entry.id   AF-A0A530GGR9-F1
#
_cell.length_a   1.000
_cell.length_b   1.000
_cell.length_c   1.000
_cell.angle_alpha   90.00
_cell.angle_beta   90.00
_cell.angle_gamma   90.00
#
_symmetry.space_group_name_H-M   'P 1'
#
loop_
_entity.id
_entity.type
_entity.pdbx_description
1 polymer ?
#
loop_
_entity_poly.entity_id
_entity_poly.type
_entity_poly.pdbx_seq_one_letter_code
_entity_poly.pdbx_strand_id
1 'polypeptide(L)'
;LGPGEMPAGDIDFRAALAAASPDCEPVMRKGSDLFMMMSTSGTTGHPKGVPVPLSALLAFGAYMRDAIGLRPDDVFWNIADPGWAYGLYYAITGPLLLGIATTFYEGAFNAKSTYDIIERLGVT
;
A
#
# COMPACT_ATOMS: atom_id res chain seq x y z
N LEU A 1 -12.54 8.37 -28.87
CA LEU A 1 -12.29 6.96 -28.53
C LEU A 1 -13.58 6.40 -28.01
N GLY A 2 -14.12 5.37 -28.66
CA GLY A 2 -15.31 4.67 -28.16
C GLY A 2 -14.99 3.95 -26.84
N PRO A 3 -16.00 3.59 -26.03
CA PRO A 3 -15.77 2.73 -24.86
C PRO A 3 -15.11 1.42 -25.32
N GLY A 4 -13.89 1.15 -24.84
CA GLY A 4 -13.09 -0.03 -25.19
C GLY A 4 -12.00 0.17 -26.25
N GLU A 5 -11.90 1.35 -26.86
CA GLU A 5 -10.86 1.65 -27.84
C GLU A 5 -9.59 2.15 -27.14
N MET A 6 -8.57 1.30 -27.09
CA MET A 6 -7.28 1.60 -26.44
C MET A 6 -6.53 2.70 -27.21
N PRO A 7 -6.06 3.78 -26.54
CA PRO A 7 -5.26 4.81 -27.17
C PRO A 7 -4.01 4.22 -27.86
N ALA A 8 -3.61 4.81 -28.99
CA ALA A 8 -2.42 4.37 -29.70
C ALA A 8 -1.17 4.57 -28.81
N GLY A 9 -0.44 3.48 -28.57
CA GLY A 9 0.76 3.45 -27.71
C GLY A 9 0.52 2.94 -26.29
N ASP A 10 -0.74 2.78 -25.89
CA ASP A 10 -1.08 2.21 -24.57
C ASP A 10 -0.99 0.68 -24.60
N ILE A 11 -0.81 0.11 -23.40
CA ILE A 11 -0.77 -1.33 -23.19
C ILE A 11 -2.06 -1.74 -22.50
N ASP A 12 -2.77 -2.72 -23.07
CA ASP A 12 -3.95 -3.30 -22.42
C ASP A 12 -3.50 -4.09 -21.20
N PHE A 13 -3.89 -3.62 -20.02
CA PHE A 13 -3.47 -4.22 -18.76
C PHE A 13 -3.90 -5.69 -18.64
N ARG A 14 -5.11 -6.04 -19.09
CA ARG A 14 -5.65 -7.41 -18.96
C ARG A 14 -4.92 -8.37 -19.88
N ALA A 15 -4.69 -7.97 -21.12
CA ALA A 15 -3.92 -8.75 -22.09
C ALA A 15 -2.46 -8.90 -21.66
N ALA A 16 -1.82 -7.82 -21.20
CA ALA A 16 -0.44 -7.86 -20.71
C ALA A 16 -0.28 -8.75 -19.49
N LEU A 17 -1.21 -8.68 -18.53
CA LEU A 17 -1.21 -9.54 -17.35
C LEU A 17 -1.44 -11.00 -17.73
N ALA A 18 -2.34 -11.30 -18.66
CA ALA A 18 -2.60 -12.66 -19.14
C ALA A 18 -1.40 -13.27 -19.89
N ALA A 19 -0.58 -12.44 -20.55
CA ALA A 19 0.62 -12.86 -21.26
C ALA A 19 1.87 -12.92 -20.35
N ALA A 20 1.81 -12.37 -19.13
CA ALA A 20 2.93 -12.33 -18.22
C ALA A 20 3.25 -13.72 -17.64
N SER A 21 4.54 -13.96 -17.38
CA SER A 21 4.98 -15.16 -16.66
C SER A 21 4.42 -15.16 -15.23
N PRO A 22 3.96 -16.32 -14.71
CA PRO A 22 3.66 -16.45 -13.28
C PRO A 22 4.94 -16.42 -12.43
N ASP A 23 6.09 -16.76 -13.02
CA ASP A 23 7.39 -16.73 -12.36
C ASP A 23 8.01 -15.34 -12.47
N CYS A 24 8.37 -14.77 -11.32
CA CYS A 24 9.02 -13.46 -11.20
C CYS A 24 10.08 -13.53 -10.10
N GLU A 25 11.32 -13.83 -10.49
CA GLU A 25 12.45 -13.87 -9.54
C GLU A 25 12.74 -12.47 -8.98
N PRO A 26 12.87 -12.32 -7.65
CA PRO A 26 13.11 -11.03 -7.04
C PRO A 26 14.51 -10.52 -7.38
N VAL A 27 14.60 -9.27 -7.83
CA VAL A 27 15.87 -8.60 -8.07
C VAL A 27 16.47 -8.16 -6.73
N MET A 28 17.66 -8.65 -6.41
CA MET A 28 18.37 -8.28 -5.18
C MET A 28 18.76 -6.81 -5.17
N ARG A 29 18.50 -6.13 -4.05
CA ARG A 29 18.76 -4.70 -3.83
C ARG A 29 19.55 -4.46 -2.55
N LYS A 30 20.21 -3.30 -2.46
CA LYS A 30 20.88 -2.81 -1.26
C LYS A 30 19.89 -2.06 -0.37
N GLY A 31 20.17 -1.98 0.93
CA GLY A 31 19.31 -1.20 1.84
C GLY A 31 19.17 0.28 1.47
N SER A 32 20.15 0.86 0.75
CA SER A 32 20.12 2.23 0.25
C SER A 32 19.28 2.42 -1.02
N ASP A 33 18.89 1.33 -1.69
CA ASP A 33 18.07 1.41 -2.89
C ASP A 33 16.64 1.86 -2.53
N LEU A 34 16.06 2.67 -3.41
CA LEU A 34 14.72 3.21 -3.21
C LEU A 34 13.66 2.21 -3.66
N PHE A 35 12.57 2.13 -2.90
CA PHE A 35 11.40 1.32 -3.26
C PHE A 35 10.08 2.10 -3.22
N MET A 36 10.07 3.32 -2.70
CA MET A 36 8.92 4.23 -2.77
C MET A 36 9.37 5.67 -3.05
N MET A 37 8.48 6.43 -3.69
CA MET A 37 8.62 7.86 -3.92
C MET A 37 7.34 8.55 -3.45
N MET A 38 7.38 9.18 -2.28
CA MET A 38 6.24 9.92 -1.77
C MET A 38 6.31 11.39 -2.17
N SER A 39 5.19 12.08 -2.18
CA SER A 39 5.14 13.53 -2.37
C SER A 39 4.59 14.20 -1.13
N THR A 40 5.16 15.35 -0.76
CA THR A 40 4.60 16.20 0.30
C THR A 40 4.10 17.50 -0.31
N SER A 41 2.97 18.00 0.21
CA SER A 41 2.45 19.32 -0.14
C SER A 41 3.42 20.39 0.36
N GLY A 42 4.19 20.99 -0.54
CA GLY A 42 5.00 22.17 -0.21
C GLY A 42 4.09 23.36 0.04
N THR A 43 4.39 24.16 1.06
CA THR A 43 3.61 25.37 1.39
C THR A 43 3.78 26.51 0.38
N THR A 44 4.76 26.43 -0.54
CA THR A 44 5.12 27.53 -1.46
C THR A 44 5.62 27.08 -2.85
N GLY A 45 5.38 25.84 -3.29
CA GLY A 45 5.89 25.39 -4.62
C GLY A 45 5.44 23.99 -5.04
N HIS A 46 6.06 23.48 -6.12
CA HIS A 46 5.81 22.12 -6.64
C HIS A 46 6.01 21.06 -5.55
N PRO A 47 5.23 19.95 -5.58
CA PRO A 47 5.38 18.85 -4.63
C PRO A 47 6.84 18.36 -4.56
N LYS A 48 7.34 18.17 -3.33
CA LYS A 48 8.70 17.66 -3.11
C LYS A 48 8.66 16.14 -2.96
N GLY A 49 9.51 15.46 -3.72
CA GLY A 49 9.71 14.02 -3.61
C GLY A 49 10.41 13.65 -2.31
N VAL A 50 9.90 12.61 -1.65
CA VAL A 50 10.48 11.98 -0.47
C VAL A 50 10.86 10.56 -0.88
N PRO A 51 12.13 10.32 -1.26
CA PRO A 51 12.61 9.00 -1.60
C PRO A 51 12.72 8.14 -0.34
N VAL A 52 12.13 6.93 -0.38
CA VAL A 52 12.16 6.00 0.76
C VAL A 52 13.07 4.82 0.40
N PRO A 53 14.18 4.61 1.14
CA PRO A 53 15.07 3.48 0.93
C PRO A 53 14.52 2.19 1.54
N LEU A 54 14.95 1.02 1.04
CA LEU A 54 14.57 -0.28 1.58
C LEU A 54 14.92 -0.45 3.07
N SER A 55 15.97 0.20 3.56
CA SER A 55 16.31 0.20 4.99
C SER A 55 15.21 0.76 5.89
N ALA A 56 14.28 1.55 5.35
CA ALA A 56 13.11 2.06 6.08
C ALA A 56 12.15 0.94 6.54
N LEU A 57 12.21 -0.25 5.93
CA LEU A 57 11.43 -1.41 6.37
C LEU A 57 11.66 -1.74 7.86
N LEU A 58 12.88 -1.51 8.37
CA LEU A 58 13.18 -1.70 9.80
C LEU A 58 12.34 -0.77 10.69
N ALA A 59 12.21 0.49 10.30
CA ALA A 59 11.41 1.48 11.02
C ALA A 59 9.91 1.19 10.90
N PHE A 60 9.45 0.75 9.72
CA PHE A 60 8.05 0.36 9.52
C PHE A 60 7.68 -0.84 10.39
N GLY A 61 8.51 -1.89 10.37
CA GLY A 61 8.30 -3.07 11.20
C GLY A 61 8.42 -2.78 12.70
N ALA A 62 9.25 -1.81 13.11
CA ALA A 62 9.30 -1.34 14.50
C ALA A 62 8.00 -0.62 14.88
N TYR A 63 7.53 0.33 14.06
CA TYR A 63 6.27 1.03 14.31
C TYR A 63 5.08 0.07 14.45
N MET A 64 4.97 -0.92 13.55
CA MET A 64 3.88 -1.90 13.61
C MET A 64 3.91 -2.76 14.88
N ARG A 65 5.10 -3.13 15.38
CA ARG A 65 5.24 -3.95 16.60
C ARG A 65 5.14 -3.13 17.87
N ASP A 66 5.82 -2.00 17.92
CA ASP A 66 6.06 -1.27 19.17
C ASP A 66 4.98 -0.19 19.42
N ALA A 67 4.42 0.40 18.35
CA ALA A 67 3.42 1.47 18.47
C ALA A 67 2.00 0.97 18.19
N ILE A 68 1.79 0.24 17.09
CA ILE A 68 0.49 -0.37 16.81
C ILE A 68 0.24 -1.56 17.73
N GLY A 69 1.30 -2.30 18.09
CA GLY A 69 1.17 -3.50 18.91
C GLY A 69 0.63 -4.70 18.13
N LEU A 70 0.78 -4.71 16.80
CA LEU A 70 0.15 -5.67 15.90
C LEU A 70 0.66 -7.10 16.14
N ARG A 71 -0.28 -8.04 16.32
CA ARG A 71 -0.01 -9.45 16.66
C ARG A 71 -0.41 -10.40 15.53
N PRO A 72 0.17 -11.62 15.49
CA PRO A 72 -0.13 -12.60 14.43
C PRO A 72 -1.61 -13.01 14.33
N ASP A 73 -2.38 -12.88 15.40
CA ASP A 73 -3.79 -13.22 15.49
C ASP A 73 -4.74 -12.04 15.25
N ASP A 74 -4.20 -10.82 15.03
CA ASP A 74 -5.02 -9.64 14.79
C ASP A 74 -5.63 -9.62 13.39
N VAL A 75 -6.86 -9.12 13.30
CA VAL A 75 -7.48 -8.74 12.02
C VAL A 75 -7.25 -7.25 11.82
N PHE A 76 -6.20 -6.92 11.09
CA PHE A 76 -5.76 -5.54 10.96
C PHE A 76 -6.50 -4.77 9.84
N TRP A 77 -6.96 -3.57 10.17
CA TRP A 77 -7.46 -2.60 9.20
C TRP A 77 -6.96 -1.19 9.48
N ASN A 78 -6.12 -0.67 8.59
CA ASN A 78 -5.80 0.74 8.52
C ASN A 78 -6.68 1.42 7.47
N ILE A 79 -7.48 2.39 7.91
CA ILE A 79 -8.49 3.09 7.08
C ILE A 79 -7.83 4.03 6.04
N ALA A 80 -6.56 4.37 6.21
CA ALA A 80 -5.89 5.35 5.36
C ALA A 80 -5.70 4.86 3.92
N ASP A 81 -5.98 5.76 2.98
CA ASP A 81 -5.74 5.53 1.55
C ASP A 81 -4.23 5.39 1.24
N PRO A 82 -3.81 4.37 0.48
CA PRO A 82 -2.41 4.16 0.10
C PRO A 82 -1.78 5.24 -0.80
N GLY A 83 -2.55 6.21 -1.28
CA GLY A 83 -2.02 7.41 -1.92
C GLY A 83 -1.23 8.31 -0.96
N TRP A 84 -1.41 8.13 0.36
CA TRP A 84 -0.68 8.85 1.39
C TRP A 84 0.35 7.97 2.10
N ALA A 85 1.37 8.60 2.68
CA ALA A 85 2.43 7.92 3.40
C ALA A 85 1.89 6.97 4.48
N TYR A 86 0.90 7.40 5.27
CA TYR A 86 0.35 6.55 6.34
C TYR A 86 -0.33 5.28 5.81
N GLY A 87 -1.05 5.37 4.67
CA GLY A 87 -1.65 4.21 4.03
C GLY A 87 -0.63 3.30 3.37
N LEU A 88 0.30 3.85 2.57
CA LEU A 88 1.30 3.02 1.90
C LEU A 88 2.24 2.33 2.90
N TYR A 89 2.66 3.05 3.95
CA TYR A 89 3.60 2.52 4.93
C TYR A 89 2.93 1.52 5.86
N TYR A 90 1.70 1.79 6.32
CA TYR A 90 1.11 1.03 7.42
C TYR A 90 -0.21 0.34 7.10
N ALA A 91 -0.84 0.58 5.95
CA ALA A 91 -1.95 -0.26 5.47
C ALA A 91 -1.44 -1.37 4.54
N ILE A 92 -0.41 -1.12 3.73
CA ILE A 92 0.20 -2.13 2.85
C ILE A 92 1.49 -2.68 3.49
N THR A 93 2.51 -1.84 3.57
CA THR A 93 3.89 -2.33 3.74
C THR A 93 4.13 -2.93 5.12
N GLY A 94 3.70 -2.25 6.18
CA GLY A 94 3.88 -2.64 7.57
C GLY A 94 3.31 -4.02 7.92
N PRO A 95 1.99 -4.25 7.77
CA PRO A 95 1.40 -5.55 8.11
C PRO A 95 1.96 -6.69 7.26
N LEU A 96 2.13 -6.47 5.94
CA LEU A 96 2.69 -7.50 5.05
C LEU A 96 4.16 -7.82 5.36
N LEU A 97 4.95 -6.82 5.78
CA LEU A 97 6.32 -7.04 6.26
C LEU A 97 6.37 -7.94 7.50
N LEU A 98 5.34 -7.90 8.35
CA LEU A 98 5.22 -8.78 9.51
C LEU A 98 4.55 -10.13 9.20
N GLY A 99 4.14 -10.35 7.94
CA GLY A 99 3.42 -11.57 7.54
C GLY A 99 1.96 -11.60 7.98
N ILE A 100 1.37 -10.44 8.28
CA ILE A 100 0.01 -10.31 8.80
C ILE A 100 -0.90 -9.78 7.67
N ALA A 101 -2.09 -10.37 7.55
CA ALA A 101 -3.08 -9.95 6.56
C ALA A 101 -3.52 -8.50 6.83
N THR A 102 -3.85 -7.79 5.75
CA THR A 102 -4.36 -6.42 5.82
C THR A 102 -5.68 -6.29 5.06
N THR A 103 -6.54 -5.39 5.52
CA THR A 103 -7.88 -5.18 4.96
C THR A 103 -7.93 -3.90 4.13
N PHE A 104 -8.51 -3.98 2.93
CA PHE A 104 -8.83 -2.82 2.09
C PHE A 104 -10.34 -2.65 1.92
N TYR A 105 -10.78 -1.40 1.88
CA TYR A 105 -12.15 -1.02 1.58
C TYR A 105 -12.16 0.09 0.53
N GLU A 106 -12.81 -0.17 -0.61
CA GLU A 106 -12.82 0.74 -1.77
C GLU A 106 -13.88 1.87 -1.66
N GLY A 107 -14.65 1.91 -0.57
CA GLY A 107 -15.62 2.96 -0.34
C GLY A 107 -15.02 4.18 0.37
N ALA A 108 -15.65 5.34 0.17
CA ALA A 108 -15.36 6.51 0.99
C ALA A 108 -15.64 6.23 2.47
N PHE A 109 -14.92 6.92 3.36
CA PHE A 109 -15.17 6.82 4.79
C PHE A 109 -16.60 7.22 5.14
N ASN A 110 -17.28 6.34 5.87
CA ASN A 110 -18.56 6.60 6.51
C ASN A 110 -18.60 5.80 7.82
N ALA A 111 -19.01 6.44 8.90
CA ALA A 111 -19.09 5.81 10.21
C ALA A 111 -19.88 4.48 10.18
N LYS A 112 -21.01 4.44 9.46
CA LYS A 112 -21.81 3.21 9.37
C LYS A 112 -21.03 2.07 8.71
N SER A 113 -20.45 2.29 7.54
CA SER A 113 -19.69 1.25 6.84
C SER A 113 -18.45 0.83 7.61
N THR A 114 -17.82 1.77 8.36
CA THR A 114 -16.69 1.45 9.23
C THR A 114 -17.09 0.47 10.32
N TYR A 115 -18.20 0.73 11.04
CA TYR A 115 -18.72 -0.23 12.02
C TYR A 115 -19.10 -1.56 11.37
N ASP A 116 -19.80 -1.53 10.22
CA ASP A 116 -20.18 -2.75 9.51
C ASP A 116 -18.95 -3.62 9.15
N ILE A 117 -17.83 -3.01 8.75
CA ILE A 117 -16.58 -3.72 8.41
C ILE A 117 -15.92 -4.28 9.67
N ILE A 118 -15.84 -3.48 10.74
CA ILE A 118 -15.28 -3.92 12.04
C ILE A 118 -16.02 -5.16 12.53
N GLU A 119 -17.36 -5.10 12.56
CA GLU A 119 -18.19 -6.22 13.01
C GLU A 119 -18.11 -7.44 12.09
N ARG A 120 -18.16 -7.22 10.77
CA ARG A 120 -18.18 -8.32 9.78
C ARG A 120 -16.87 -9.10 9.74
N LEU A 121 -15.74 -8.41 9.84
CA LEU A 121 -14.41 -9.03 9.74
C LEU A 121 -13.80 -9.34 11.10
N GLY A 122 -14.34 -8.78 12.18
CA GLY A 122 -13.77 -8.92 13.52
C GLY A 122 -12.44 -8.19 13.66
N VAL A 123 -12.37 -6.94 13.18
CA VAL A 123 -11.15 -6.11 13.25
C VAL A 123 -10.72 -5.92 14.71
N THR A 124 -9.44 -6.13 15.01
CA THR A 124 -8.85 -6.05 16.37
C THR A 124 -7.64 -5.13 16.46
#